data_AF-A0A7I7QBU9-F1
#
_entry.id   AF-A0A7I7QBU9-F1
#
_cell.length_a   1.000
_cell.length_b   1.000
_cell.length_c   1.000
_cell.angle_alpha   90.00
_cell.angle_beta   90.00
_cell.angle_gamma   90.00
#
_symmetry.space_group_name_H-M   'P 1'
#
loop_
_entity.id
_entity.type
_entity.pdbx_description
1 polymer ?
#
loop_
_entity_poly.entity_id
_entity_poly.type
_entity_poly.pdbx_seq_one_letter_code
_entity_poly.pdbx_strand_id
1 'polypeptide(L)'
;MQLFVVGPPRSGLTIVTQVLNHHHDIEIFDEIDLIDIARSGESVVGTLAAFLLERGVYHDYRRSARETADPARALRAVMTEIASPCTIWGEKNPRYAMRLEMLRRCFPEAAVLFVLRDPREVVNSCLLHRDSPLRTDLDFWIKNTVAEALALVESCLDSIKTDDAELVVLRFEAFAAQPRQTLDAALRRWGLSFADAAAALAHRAPETVGDNQFYRGGITLPWKAGNLAPLHHASSARVRIDADDPAWSQVDALAQRFGYN
;
A
#
# COMPACT_ATOMS: atom_id res chain seq x y z
N MET A 1 -10.86 9.04 11.10
CA MET A 1 -10.03 7.85 11.36
C MET A 1 -8.87 7.81 10.39
N GLN A 2 -7.69 7.33 10.80
CA GLN A 2 -6.61 7.04 9.85
C GLN A 2 -6.59 5.55 9.47
N LEU A 3 -6.43 5.23 8.19
CA LEU A 3 -6.34 3.87 7.65
C LEU A 3 -5.14 3.73 6.73
N PHE A 4 -4.20 2.84 7.04
CA PHE A 4 -3.03 2.57 6.21
C PHE A 4 -3.11 1.21 5.55
N VAL A 5 -2.82 1.15 4.25
CA VAL A 5 -2.77 -0.11 3.49
C VAL A 5 -1.31 -0.49 3.27
N VAL A 6 -0.90 -1.59 3.89
CA VAL A 6 0.50 -2.03 3.94
C VAL A 6 0.62 -3.49 3.55
N GLY A 7 1.84 -3.93 3.22
CA GLY A 7 2.14 -5.32 2.90
C GLY A 7 3.32 -5.41 1.95
N PRO A 8 3.78 -6.62 1.60
CA PRO A 8 4.79 -6.80 0.57
C PRO A 8 4.35 -6.08 -0.71
N PRO A 9 5.25 -5.37 -1.42
CA PRO A 9 4.88 -4.88 -2.74
C PRO A 9 4.49 -6.07 -3.63
N ARG A 10 3.67 -5.83 -4.67
CA ARG A 10 3.11 -6.87 -5.55
C ARG A 10 2.07 -7.80 -4.91
N SER A 11 1.69 -7.58 -3.65
CA SER A 11 0.60 -8.33 -2.98
C SER A 11 -0.82 -7.90 -3.38
N GLY A 12 -0.97 -6.89 -4.23
CA GLY A 12 -2.29 -6.37 -4.63
C GLY A 12 -2.76 -5.13 -3.85
N LEU A 13 -1.88 -4.49 -3.09
CA LEU A 13 -2.17 -3.24 -2.36
C LEU A 13 -2.96 -2.22 -3.18
N THR A 14 -2.50 -1.95 -4.41
CA THR A 14 -3.13 -0.94 -5.27
C THR A 14 -4.58 -1.26 -5.59
N ILE A 15 -4.92 -2.50 -5.94
CA ILE A 15 -6.31 -2.82 -6.28
C ILE A 15 -7.21 -2.83 -5.03
N VAL A 16 -6.66 -3.22 -3.87
CA VAL A 16 -7.35 -3.09 -2.58
C VAL A 16 -7.65 -1.62 -2.29
N THR A 17 -6.66 -0.73 -2.42
CA THR A 17 -6.82 0.72 -2.26
C THR A 17 -7.82 1.32 -3.23
N GLN A 18 -7.78 0.91 -4.49
CA GLN A 18 -8.73 1.37 -5.50
C GLN A 18 -10.18 1.03 -5.10
N VAL A 19 -10.42 -0.18 -4.58
CA VAL A 19 -11.76 -0.58 -4.08
C VAL A 19 -12.13 0.16 -2.79
N LEU A 20 -11.18 0.42 -1.89
CA LEU A 20 -11.41 1.23 -0.69
C LEU A 20 -11.88 2.65 -1.05
N ASN A 21 -11.23 3.31 -2.03
CA ASN A 21 -11.58 4.66 -2.46
C ASN A 21 -12.90 4.74 -3.27
N HIS A 22 -13.56 3.61 -3.55
CA HIS A 22 -14.95 3.62 -4.03
C HIS A 22 -15.95 3.86 -2.89
N HIS A 23 -15.53 3.72 -1.63
CA HIS A 23 -16.37 4.06 -0.48
C HIS A 23 -16.45 5.59 -0.34
N HIS A 24 -17.67 6.12 -0.25
CA HIS A 24 -17.97 7.56 -0.21
C HIS A 24 -17.36 8.37 0.96
N ASP A 25 -16.67 7.69 1.88
CA ASP A 25 -16.18 8.26 3.14
C ASP A 25 -14.70 7.92 3.38
N ILE A 26 -14.03 7.33 2.37
CA ILE A 26 -12.65 6.86 2.46
C ILE A 26 -11.82 7.53 1.36
N GLU A 27 -10.72 8.16 1.75
CA GLU A 27 -9.67 8.65 0.83
C GLU A 27 -8.30 8.12 1.21
N ILE A 28 -7.78 7.15 0.46
CA ILE A 28 -6.43 6.61 0.63
C ILE A 28 -5.51 7.10 -0.48
N PHE A 29 -4.48 7.86 -0.10
CA PHE A 29 -3.46 8.37 -1.01
C PHE A 29 -2.43 7.31 -1.41
N ASP A 30 -1.77 7.48 -2.55
CA ASP A 30 -0.71 6.61 -3.07
C ASP A 30 0.67 7.18 -2.72
N GLU A 31 1.38 6.55 -1.77
CA GLU A 31 2.83 6.76 -1.53
C GLU A 31 3.27 8.24 -1.44
N ILE A 32 2.56 9.05 -0.63
CA ILE A 32 2.93 10.45 -0.37
C ILE A 32 3.91 10.60 0.81
N ASP A 33 4.41 9.47 1.33
CA ASP A 33 5.41 9.35 2.39
C ASP A 33 5.03 10.03 3.72
N LEU A 34 3.76 9.91 4.15
CA LEU A 34 3.27 10.45 5.43
C LEU A 34 4.17 10.17 6.64
N ILE A 35 4.79 9.00 6.77
CA ILE A 35 5.63 8.68 7.96
C ILE A 35 7.00 9.36 7.94
N ASP A 36 7.41 9.98 6.82
CA ASP A 36 8.67 10.74 6.76
C ASP A 36 8.66 11.96 7.69
N ILE A 37 7.48 12.34 8.18
CA ILE A 37 7.29 13.30 9.27
C ILE A 37 8.12 12.96 10.52
N ALA A 38 8.32 11.67 10.83
CA ALA A 38 9.12 11.26 11.98
C ALA A 38 10.60 11.63 11.86
N ARG A 39 11.09 11.69 10.62
CA ARG A 39 12.49 11.99 10.32
C ARG A 39 12.72 13.48 10.12
N SER A 40 11.77 14.16 9.49
CA SER A 40 11.92 15.53 9.01
C SER A 40 11.31 16.59 9.92
N GLY A 41 10.38 16.22 10.80
CA GLY A 41 9.72 17.14 11.73
C GLY A 41 9.09 18.32 10.98
N GLU A 42 9.27 19.54 11.49
CA GLU A 42 8.64 20.75 10.92
C GLU A 42 9.03 21.06 9.46
N SER A 43 10.16 20.54 8.97
CA SER A 43 10.68 20.84 7.63
C SER A 43 10.66 19.58 6.78
N VAL A 44 9.45 19.12 6.45
CA VAL A 44 9.26 17.97 5.57
C VAL A 44 9.89 18.21 4.20
N VAL A 45 10.39 17.14 3.60
CA VAL A 45 11.10 17.10 2.32
C VAL A 45 10.55 15.98 1.43
N GLY A 46 10.98 15.91 0.17
CA GLY A 46 10.62 14.82 -0.74
C GLY A 46 9.13 14.84 -1.12
N THR A 47 8.55 13.65 -1.24
CA THR A 47 7.18 13.44 -1.72
C THR A 47 6.14 14.16 -0.88
N LEU A 48 6.24 14.07 0.45
CA LEU A 48 5.33 14.76 1.36
C LEU A 48 5.39 16.28 1.20
N ALA A 49 6.58 16.85 1.06
CA ALA A 49 6.73 18.29 0.85
C ALA A 49 6.10 18.73 -0.47
N ALA A 50 6.37 18.01 -1.56
CA ALA A 50 5.78 18.29 -2.86
C ALA A 50 4.24 18.24 -2.80
N PHE A 51 3.68 17.21 -2.16
CA PHE A 51 2.24 17.04 -1.99
C PHE A 51 1.58 18.20 -1.24
N LEU A 52 2.21 18.68 -0.16
CA LEU A 52 1.71 19.83 0.61
C LEU A 52 1.91 21.17 -0.11
N LEU A 53 2.99 21.32 -0.87
CA LEU A 53 3.28 22.53 -1.65
C LEU A 53 2.30 22.71 -2.80
N GLU A 54 1.98 21.66 -3.55
CA GLU A 54 0.99 21.70 -4.64
C GLU A 54 -0.40 22.11 -4.16
N ARG A 55 -0.72 21.85 -2.89
CA ARG A 55 -1.99 22.24 -2.24
C ARG A 55 -1.93 23.60 -1.54
N GLY A 56 -0.76 24.26 -1.53
CA GLY A 56 -0.59 25.55 -0.85
C GLY A 56 -0.64 25.49 0.68
N VAL A 57 -0.61 24.28 1.28
CA VAL A 57 -0.76 24.09 2.73
C VAL A 57 0.56 23.86 3.46
N TYR A 58 1.69 23.78 2.75
CA TYR A 58 3.01 23.54 3.35
C TYR A 58 3.36 24.56 4.45
N HIS A 59 3.07 25.85 4.21
CA HIS A 59 3.36 26.92 5.18
C HIS A 59 2.47 26.86 6.41
N ASP A 60 1.20 26.48 6.24
CA ASP A 60 0.25 26.33 7.36
C ASP A 60 0.58 25.11 8.20
N TYR A 61 0.91 23.99 7.56
CA TYR A 61 1.50 22.81 8.20
C TYR A 61 2.72 23.21 9.06
N ARG A 62 3.71 23.88 8.45
CA ARG A 62 4.96 24.24 9.14
C ARG A 62 4.72 25.19 10.31
N ARG A 63 3.77 26.13 10.17
CA ARG A 63 3.36 27.01 11.26
C ARG A 63 2.73 26.21 12.40
N SER A 64 1.76 25.35 12.11
CA SER A 64 1.08 24.51 13.10
C SER A 64 2.04 23.56 13.80
N ALA A 65 2.99 22.95 13.07
CA ALA A 65 4.01 22.06 13.63
C ALA A 65 4.89 22.79 14.67
N ARG A 66 5.22 24.07 14.44
CA ARG A 66 5.97 24.91 15.39
C ARG A 66 5.16 25.28 16.62
N GLU A 67 3.94 25.75 16.41
CA GLU A 67 3.06 26.20 17.49
C GLU A 67 2.67 25.06 18.43
N THR A 68 2.48 23.85 17.89
CA THR A 68 2.12 22.67 18.66
C THR A 68 3.34 21.91 19.23
N ALA A 69 4.54 22.17 18.71
CA ALA A 69 5.72 21.34 18.91
C ALA A 69 5.48 19.84 18.60
N ASP A 70 4.49 19.54 17.76
CA ASP A 70 4.09 18.19 17.37
C ASP A 70 3.80 18.15 15.85
N PRO A 71 4.84 17.93 15.03
CA PRO A 71 4.70 17.85 13.58
C PRO A 71 3.73 16.76 13.12
N ALA A 72 3.64 15.64 13.83
CA ALA A 72 2.72 14.55 13.48
C ALA A 72 1.26 14.98 13.71
N ARG A 73 0.96 15.65 14.82
CA ARG A 73 -0.37 16.23 15.07
C ARG A 73 -0.74 17.31 14.05
N ALA A 74 0.19 18.20 13.72
CA ALA A 74 -0.03 19.22 12.70
C ALA A 74 -0.32 18.60 11.33
N LEU A 75 0.44 17.56 10.94
CA LEU A 75 0.20 16.83 9.70
C LEU A 75 -1.17 16.13 9.70
N ARG A 76 -1.55 15.46 10.79
CA ARG A 76 -2.88 14.82 10.90
C ARG A 76 -4.02 15.83 10.73
N ALA A 77 -3.89 17.04 11.28
CA ALA A 77 -4.88 18.10 11.11
C ALA A 77 -4.99 18.53 9.64
N VAL A 78 -3.85 18.86 9.01
CA VAL A 78 -3.82 19.28 7.59
C VAL A 78 -4.36 18.19 6.66
N MET A 79 -3.97 16.93 6.86
CA MET A 79 -4.46 15.81 6.03
C MET A 79 -5.96 15.55 6.24
N THR A 80 -6.51 15.81 7.44
CA THR A 80 -7.95 15.71 7.69
C THR A 80 -8.72 16.76 6.90
N GLU A 81 -8.21 17.98 6.82
CA GLU A 81 -8.80 19.02 5.97
C GLU A 81 -8.70 18.68 4.48
N ILE A 82 -7.57 18.14 4.04
CA ILE A 82 -7.38 17.71 2.63
C ILE A 82 -8.35 16.60 2.24
N ALA A 83 -8.59 15.62 3.13
CA ALA A 83 -9.46 14.48 2.84
C ALA A 83 -10.96 14.81 2.92
N SER A 84 -11.34 15.96 3.47
CA SER A 84 -12.74 16.38 3.60
C SER A 84 -13.46 16.35 2.24
N PRO A 85 -14.68 15.78 2.14
CA PRO A 85 -15.58 15.41 3.25
C PRO A 85 -15.39 14.00 3.82
N CYS A 86 -14.41 13.23 3.36
CA CYS A 86 -14.16 11.88 3.87
C CYS A 86 -13.67 11.94 5.33
N THR A 87 -14.31 11.16 6.21
CA THR A 87 -13.91 11.07 7.62
C THR A 87 -12.80 10.04 7.85
N ILE A 88 -12.51 9.21 6.84
CA ILE A 88 -11.48 8.17 6.87
C ILE A 88 -10.46 8.49 5.79
N TRP A 89 -9.19 8.58 6.18
CA TRP A 89 -8.12 8.85 5.25
C TRP A 89 -6.84 8.13 5.61
N GLY A 90 -5.90 8.05 4.68
CA GLY A 90 -4.56 7.53 4.99
C GLY A 90 -3.76 7.26 3.74
N GLU A 91 -2.85 6.31 3.80
CA GLU A 91 -1.92 6.05 2.70
C GLU A 91 -1.75 4.55 2.46
N LYS A 92 -1.70 4.18 1.18
CA LYS A 92 -1.12 2.92 0.74
C LYS A 92 0.37 3.12 0.49
N ASN A 93 1.21 2.38 1.21
CA ASN A 93 2.65 2.37 0.95
C ASN A 93 3.30 1.04 1.36
N PRO A 94 3.84 0.25 0.40
CA PRO A 94 4.49 -1.03 0.70
C PRO A 94 5.71 -0.87 1.61
N ARG A 95 6.40 0.29 1.60
CA ARG A 95 7.58 0.51 2.44
C ARG A 95 7.23 0.50 3.93
N TYR A 96 5.97 0.74 4.28
CA TYR A 96 5.53 0.80 5.67
C TYR A 96 5.43 -0.57 6.32
N ALA A 97 5.33 -1.65 5.52
CA ALA A 97 5.39 -3.00 6.05
C ALA A 97 6.66 -3.23 6.88
N MET A 98 7.80 -2.65 6.51
CA MET A 98 9.06 -2.76 7.27
C MET A 98 9.23 -1.65 8.34
N ARG A 99 8.23 -0.79 8.53
CA ARG A 99 8.33 0.43 9.35
C ARG A 99 7.08 0.64 10.22
N LEU A 100 6.38 -0.43 10.61
CA LEU A 100 5.15 -0.32 11.40
C LEU A 100 5.35 0.42 12.72
N GLU A 101 6.50 0.24 13.40
CA GLU A 101 6.80 0.99 14.62
C GLU A 101 6.82 2.51 14.37
N MET A 102 7.40 2.94 13.25
CA MET A 102 7.42 4.35 12.86
C MET A 102 6.01 4.86 12.56
N LEU A 103 5.23 4.08 11.83
CA LEU A 103 3.84 4.39 11.53
C LEU A 103 3.04 4.59 12.83
N ARG A 104 3.19 3.68 13.81
CA ARG A 104 2.53 3.77 15.12
C ARG A 104 2.95 5.00 15.93
N ARG A 105 4.21 5.42 15.84
CA ARG A 105 4.68 6.66 16.49
C ARG A 105 4.02 7.90 15.90
N CYS A 106 3.85 7.95 14.57
CA CYS A 106 3.23 9.10 13.89
C CYS A 106 1.69 9.09 13.96
N PHE A 107 1.10 7.89 13.92
CA PHE A 107 -0.33 7.65 13.81
C PHE A 107 -0.75 6.55 14.81
N PRO A 108 -0.75 6.84 16.12
CA PRO A 108 -0.95 5.84 17.16
C PRO A 108 -2.32 5.16 17.11
N GLU A 109 -3.34 5.88 16.64
CA GLU A 109 -4.73 5.40 16.55
C GLU A 109 -5.11 4.86 15.16
N ALA A 110 -4.13 4.73 14.26
CA ALA A 110 -4.43 4.30 12.90
C ALA A 110 -4.80 2.81 12.82
N ALA A 111 -5.82 2.50 12.04
CA ALA A 111 -6.04 1.15 11.55
C ALA A 111 -4.98 0.81 10.50
N VAL A 112 -4.45 -0.41 10.54
CA VAL A 112 -3.48 -0.92 9.56
C VAL A 112 -4.07 -2.14 8.87
N LEU A 113 -4.39 -2.01 7.58
CA LEU A 113 -4.82 -3.12 6.73
C LEU A 113 -3.59 -3.73 6.04
N PHE A 114 -3.12 -4.86 6.56
CA PHE A 114 -2.01 -5.61 5.99
C PHE A 114 -2.51 -6.58 4.90
N VAL A 115 -2.18 -6.32 3.64
CA VAL A 115 -2.54 -7.20 2.52
C VAL A 115 -1.50 -8.31 2.36
N LEU A 116 -1.91 -9.52 2.75
CA LEU A 116 -1.16 -10.75 2.60
C LEU A 116 -1.55 -11.44 1.29
N ARG A 117 -0.58 -11.87 0.51
CA ARG A 117 -0.76 -12.65 -0.72
C ARG A 117 0.22 -13.82 -0.68
N ASP A 118 -0.09 -14.90 -1.40
CA ASP A 118 0.80 -16.03 -1.55
C ASP A 118 2.23 -15.58 -1.91
N PRO A 119 3.24 -15.83 -1.05
CA PRO A 119 4.61 -15.43 -1.30
C PRO A 119 5.15 -15.91 -2.65
N ARG A 120 4.66 -17.05 -3.16
CA ARG A 120 5.04 -17.58 -4.48
C ARG A 120 4.61 -16.64 -5.60
N GLU A 121 3.40 -16.12 -5.53
CA GLU A 121 2.85 -15.16 -6.50
C GLU A 121 3.51 -13.77 -6.38
N VAL A 122 3.83 -13.35 -5.16
CA VAL A 122 4.51 -12.07 -4.90
C VAL A 122 5.92 -12.10 -5.47
N VAL A 123 6.73 -13.12 -5.13
CA VAL A 123 8.09 -13.31 -5.64
C VAL A 123 8.09 -13.38 -7.16
N ASN A 124 7.20 -14.18 -7.76
CA ASN A 124 7.09 -14.28 -9.20
C ASN A 124 6.75 -12.91 -9.84
N SER A 125 5.88 -12.12 -9.21
CA SER A 125 5.55 -10.78 -9.70
C SER A 125 6.70 -9.76 -9.55
N CYS A 126 7.60 -9.93 -8.57
CA CYS A 126 8.78 -9.07 -8.42
C CYS A 126 9.77 -9.25 -9.58
N LEU A 127 9.79 -10.44 -10.20
CA LEU A 127 10.70 -10.78 -11.30
C LEU A 127 10.16 -10.42 -12.68
N LEU A 128 8.81 -10.39 -12.83
CA LEU A 128 8.11 -10.30 -14.12
C LEU A 128 8.56 -9.14 -15.04
N HIS A 129 8.98 -8.02 -14.45
CA HIS A 129 9.35 -6.81 -15.20
C HIS A 129 10.81 -6.40 -14.99
N ARG A 130 11.69 -7.34 -14.59
CA ARG A 130 13.10 -7.05 -14.29
C ARG A 130 13.86 -6.44 -15.46
N ASP A 131 13.52 -6.87 -16.68
CA ASP A 131 14.15 -6.45 -17.94
C ASP A 131 13.41 -5.29 -18.64
N SER A 132 12.44 -4.66 -17.96
CA SER A 132 11.70 -3.54 -18.56
C SER A 132 12.60 -2.31 -18.73
N PRO A 133 12.65 -1.67 -19.92
CA PRO A 133 13.42 -0.44 -20.12
C PRO A 133 12.80 0.76 -19.39
N LEU A 134 11.56 0.62 -18.92
CA LEU A 134 10.88 1.64 -18.13
C LEU A 134 11.26 1.56 -16.64
N ARG A 135 11.87 0.47 -16.16
CA ARG A 135 12.28 0.30 -14.76
C ARG A 135 13.36 1.30 -14.38
N THR A 136 13.25 1.87 -13.17
CA THR A 136 14.30 2.68 -12.54
C THR A 136 14.65 2.13 -11.16
N ASP A 137 15.71 2.67 -10.55
CA ASP A 137 16.11 2.30 -9.19
C ASP A 137 15.06 2.65 -8.12
N LEU A 138 14.11 3.54 -8.45
CA LEU A 138 12.98 3.86 -7.57
C LEU A 138 11.94 2.74 -7.51
N ASP A 139 11.90 1.85 -8.51
CA ASP A 139 10.99 0.70 -8.59
C ASP A 139 11.53 -0.47 -7.73
N PHE A 140 11.80 -0.20 -6.45
CA PHE A 140 12.52 -1.09 -5.52
C PHE A 140 11.91 -2.48 -5.36
N TRP A 141 10.64 -2.65 -5.72
CA TRP A 141 9.89 -3.91 -5.69
C TRP A 141 10.17 -4.82 -6.89
N ILE A 142 10.79 -4.32 -7.95
CA ILE A 142 11.23 -5.16 -9.08
C ILE A 142 12.63 -5.67 -8.75
N LYS A 143 12.83 -6.98 -8.79
CA LYS A 143 14.07 -7.67 -8.40
C LYS A 143 14.65 -8.46 -9.55
N ASN A 144 15.96 -8.69 -9.50
CA ASN A 144 16.65 -9.42 -10.55
C ASN A 144 16.65 -10.93 -10.29
N THR A 145 16.66 -11.35 -9.02
CA THR A 145 16.79 -12.76 -8.61
C THR A 145 15.69 -13.19 -7.64
N VAL A 146 15.42 -14.51 -7.60
CA VAL A 146 14.46 -15.10 -6.66
C VAL A 146 14.87 -14.80 -5.22
N ALA A 147 16.17 -14.88 -4.91
CA ALA A 147 16.70 -14.57 -3.58
C ALA A 147 16.48 -13.11 -3.15
N GLU A 148 16.69 -12.13 -4.04
CA GLU A 148 16.41 -10.71 -3.75
C GLU A 148 14.91 -10.45 -3.52
N ALA A 149 14.05 -11.11 -4.31
CA ALA A 149 12.61 -11.02 -4.17
C ALA A 149 12.13 -11.66 -2.87
N LEU A 150 12.65 -12.85 -2.54
CA LEU A 150 12.37 -13.54 -1.28
C LEU A 150 12.75 -12.66 -0.07
N ALA A 151 13.97 -12.12 -0.05
CA ALA A 151 14.45 -11.27 1.05
C ALA A 151 13.57 -10.04 1.27
N LEU A 152 13.06 -9.42 0.19
CA LEU A 152 12.10 -8.32 0.29
C LEU A 152 10.75 -8.77 0.85
N VAL A 153 10.24 -9.92 0.42
CA VAL A 153 8.95 -10.43 0.90
C VAL A 153 9.03 -10.84 2.37
N GLU A 154 10.09 -11.54 2.77
CA GLU A 154 10.32 -11.94 4.16
C GLU A 154 10.37 -10.75 5.11
N SER A 155 11.13 -9.71 4.76
CA SER A 155 11.26 -8.51 5.62
C SER A 155 9.94 -7.77 5.81
N CYS A 156 9.05 -7.79 4.81
CA CYS A 156 7.70 -7.24 4.94
C CYS A 156 6.80 -8.10 5.83
N LEU A 157 6.94 -9.43 5.76
CA LEU A 157 6.08 -10.39 6.47
C LEU A 157 6.45 -10.57 7.95
N ASP A 158 7.68 -10.27 8.34
CA ASP A 158 8.10 -10.30 9.75
C ASP A 158 7.23 -9.41 10.65
N SER A 159 6.69 -8.33 10.10
CA SER A 159 5.84 -7.37 10.79
C SER A 159 4.45 -7.90 11.15
N ILE A 160 3.98 -9.00 10.54
CA ILE A 160 2.70 -9.63 10.91
C ILE A 160 2.81 -10.39 12.24
N LYS A 161 4.03 -10.70 12.68
CA LYS A 161 4.26 -11.45 13.92
C LYS A 161 3.97 -10.64 15.19
N THR A 162 3.65 -9.35 15.08
CA THR A 162 3.31 -8.50 16.21
C THR A 162 1.87 -8.72 16.65
N ASP A 163 1.63 -8.86 17.95
CA ASP A 163 0.29 -8.89 18.54
C ASP A 163 -0.30 -7.47 18.60
N ASP A 164 -0.59 -6.92 17.42
CA ASP A 164 -1.10 -5.57 17.22
C ASP A 164 -2.60 -5.62 16.91
N ALA A 165 -3.42 -5.25 17.89
CA ALA A 165 -4.88 -5.28 17.78
C ALA A 165 -5.45 -4.35 16.70
N GLU A 166 -4.68 -3.35 16.26
CA GLU A 166 -5.06 -2.42 15.20
C GLU A 166 -4.47 -2.81 13.84
N LEU A 167 -3.81 -3.97 13.74
CA LEU A 167 -3.38 -4.58 12.48
C LEU A 167 -4.36 -5.68 12.08
N VAL A 168 -4.97 -5.52 10.90
CA VAL A 168 -5.85 -6.52 10.31
C VAL A 168 -5.21 -7.09 9.06
N VAL A 169 -5.12 -8.42 9.01
CA VAL A 169 -4.60 -9.13 7.83
C VAL A 169 -5.74 -9.43 6.86
N LEU A 170 -5.63 -8.91 5.64
CA LEU A 170 -6.51 -9.22 4.52
C LEU A 170 -5.79 -10.13 3.53
N ARG A 171 -6.33 -11.33 3.27
CA ARG A 171 -5.79 -12.24 2.26
C ARG A 171 -6.26 -11.81 0.88
N PHE A 172 -5.31 -11.52 0.00
CA PHE A 172 -5.56 -11.03 -1.35
C PHE A 172 -6.42 -11.99 -2.17
N GLU A 173 -6.25 -13.31 -1.99
CA GLU A 173 -7.00 -14.31 -2.75
C GLU A 173 -8.49 -14.31 -2.37
N ALA A 174 -8.79 -14.15 -1.08
CA ALA A 174 -10.16 -13.99 -0.59
C ALA A 174 -10.76 -12.69 -1.11
N PHE A 175 -10.00 -11.59 -1.06
CA PHE A 175 -10.39 -10.31 -1.64
C PHE A 175 -10.64 -10.40 -3.15
N ALA A 176 -9.78 -11.06 -3.92
CA ALA A 176 -9.94 -11.19 -5.36
C ALA A 176 -11.19 -12.01 -5.74
N ALA A 177 -11.58 -12.98 -4.89
CA ALA A 177 -12.81 -13.74 -5.07
C ALA A 177 -14.05 -12.92 -4.66
N GLN A 178 -14.01 -12.26 -3.51
CA GLN A 178 -15.14 -11.55 -2.90
C GLN A 178 -14.67 -10.22 -2.27
N PRO A 179 -14.44 -9.17 -3.08
CA PRO A 179 -13.76 -7.94 -2.62
C PRO A 179 -14.50 -7.23 -1.48
N ARG A 180 -15.80 -6.96 -1.69
CA ARG A 180 -16.64 -6.19 -0.74
C ARG A 180 -16.82 -6.96 0.56
N GLN A 181 -17.21 -8.23 0.49
CA GLN A 181 -17.38 -9.09 1.67
C GLN A 181 -16.08 -9.24 2.48
N THR A 182 -14.94 -9.35 1.80
CA THR A 182 -13.64 -9.45 2.48
C THR A 182 -13.29 -8.14 3.19
N LEU A 183 -13.56 -6.99 2.56
CA LEU A 183 -13.35 -5.68 3.17
C LEU A 183 -14.32 -5.40 4.33
N ASP A 184 -15.59 -5.77 4.19
CA ASP A 184 -16.58 -5.73 5.28
C ASP A 184 -16.07 -6.50 6.49
N ALA A 185 -15.65 -7.75 6.29
CA ALA A 185 -15.15 -8.58 7.37
C ALA A 185 -13.88 -8.00 8.02
N ALA A 186 -12.93 -7.51 7.20
CA ALA A 186 -11.68 -6.93 7.68
C ALA A 186 -11.89 -5.64 8.47
N LEU A 187 -12.82 -4.78 8.04
CA LEU A 187 -12.96 -3.42 8.57
C LEU A 187 -14.20 -3.22 9.46
N ARG A 188 -14.97 -4.28 9.73
CA ARG A 188 -16.18 -4.27 10.56
C ARG A 188 -15.99 -3.61 11.92
N ARG A 189 -14.83 -3.79 12.57
CA ARG A 189 -14.53 -3.21 13.89
C ARG A 189 -14.64 -1.68 13.90
N TRP A 190 -14.41 -1.04 12.76
CA TRP A 190 -14.51 0.41 12.59
C TRP A 190 -15.84 0.86 11.97
N GLY A 191 -16.84 -0.03 11.91
CA GLY A 191 -18.19 0.30 11.42
C GLY A 191 -18.29 0.48 9.91
N LEU A 192 -17.26 0.09 9.15
CA LEU A 192 -17.25 0.20 7.69
C LEU A 192 -18.08 -0.90 7.04
N SER A 193 -18.84 -0.52 6.00
CA SER A 193 -19.60 -1.46 5.16
C SER A 193 -19.59 -1.03 3.69
N PHE A 194 -19.34 -1.98 2.79
CA PHE A 194 -19.18 -1.79 1.35
C PHE A 194 -20.41 -2.33 0.63
N ALA A 195 -21.38 -1.45 0.32
CA ALA A 195 -22.61 -1.82 -0.36
C ALA A 195 -22.38 -2.48 -1.74
N ASP A 196 -23.29 -3.38 -2.12
CA ASP A 196 -23.34 -4.03 -3.44
C ASP A 196 -23.77 -3.03 -4.52
N ALA A 197 -22.83 -2.27 -5.06
CA ALA A 197 -23.05 -1.53 -6.30
C ALA A 197 -22.55 -2.37 -7.49
N ALA A 198 -23.45 -2.65 -8.43
CA ALA A 198 -23.24 -3.43 -9.66
C ALA A 198 -22.26 -2.78 -10.67
N ALA A 199 -21.55 -1.71 -10.31
CA ALA A 199 -20.67 -1.01 -11.22
C ALA A 199 -19.39 -1.83 -11.46
N ALA A 200 -19.09 -2.08 -12.74
CA ALA A 200 -17.74 -2.43 -13.16
C ALA A 200 -16.80 -1.35 -12.63
N LEU A 201 -15.95 -1.72 -11.68
CA LEU A 201 -15.05 -0.79 -11.02
C LEU A 201 -13.99 -0.36 -12.04
N ALA A 202 -14.23 0.76 -12.74
CA ALA A 202 -13.16 1.48 -13.39
C ALA A 202 -12.28 2.02 -12.26
N HIS A 203 -11.16 1.36 -12.03
CA HIS A 203 -10.28 1.68 -10.91
C HIS A 203 -9.38 2.86 -11.31
N ARG A 204 -9.68 4.04 -10.76
CA ARG A 204 -8.79 5.21 -10.92
C ARG A 204 -7.50 4.97 -10.15
N ALA A 205 -6.39 5.54 -10.61
CA ALA A 205 -5.18 5.58 -9.80
C ALA A 205 -5.48 6.38 -8.51
N PRO A 206 -5.09 5.89 -7.32
CA PRO A 206 -5.23 6.69 -6.11
C PRO A 206 -4.38 7.96 -6.21
N GLU A 207 -4.83 9.02 -5.55
CA GLU A 207 -4.21 10.34 -5.66
C GLU A 207 -2.79 10.35 -5.07
N THR A 208 -1.89 11.12 -5.70
CA THR A 208 -0.45 11.18 -5.36
C THR A 208 0.17 12.47 -5.89
N VAL A 209 1.50 12.56 -5.93
CA VAL A 209 2.26 13.71 -6.43
C VAL A 209 3.25 13.30 -7.54
N GLY A 210 3.34 14.11 -8.59
CA GLY A 210 4.29 13.90 -9.69
C GLY A 210 4.11 12.59 -10.47
N ASP A 211 5.21 12.12 -11.07
CA ASP A 211 5.29 10.78 -11.65
C ASP A 211 5.08 9.74 -10.55
N ASN A 212 4.23 8.76 -10.83
CA ASN A 212 3.76 7.83 -9.82
C ASN A 212 3.92 6.39 -10.29
N GLN A 213 3.42 5.45 -9.50
CA GLN A 213 3.59 4.04 -9.86
C GLN A 213 2.82 3.63 -11.12
N PHE A 214 1.82 4.40 -11.56
CA PHE A 214 1.02 4.16 -12.75
C PHE A 214 1.62 4.81 -14.00
N TYR A 215 2.17 6.01 -13.88
CA TYR A 215 2.61 6.81 -15.02
C TYR A 215 4.01 7.36 -14.84
N ARG A 216 4.79 7.33 -15.92
CA ARG A 216 6.11 7.96 -16.01
C ARG A 216 6.19 8.74 -17.32
N GLY A 217 6.32 10.06 -17.24
CA GLY A 217 6.27 10.93 -18.43
C GLY A 217 4.99 10.75 -19.26
N GLY A 218 3.84 10.54 -18.60
CA GLY A 218 2.54 10.31 -19.25
C GLY A 218 2.32 8.91 -19.83
N ILE A 219 3.32 8.01 -19.77
CA ILE A 219 3.21 6.63 -20.26
C ILE A 219 2.76 5.71 -19.12
N THR A 220 1.78 4.85 -19.38
CA THR A 220 1.35 3.82 -18.42
C THR A 220 2.43 2.77 -18.23
N LEU A 221 2.81 2.51 -16.98
CA LEU A 221 3.81 1.52 -16.61
C LEU A 221 3.26 0.09 -16.73
N PRO A 222 4.02 -0.86 -17.30
CA PRO A 222 3.51 -2.20 -17.63
C PRO A 222 3.08 -2.99 -16.38
N TRP A 223 3.73 -2.78 -15.25
CA TRP A 223 3.39 -3.41 -13.97
C TRP A 223 2.16 -2.83 -13.27
N LYS A 224 1.51 -1.80 -13.86
CA LYS A 224 0.22 -1.23 -13.42
C LYS A 224 -0.90 -1.32 -14.45
N ALA A 225 -0.63 -1.78 -15.67
CA ALA A 225 -1.68 -1.93 -16.68
C ALA A 225 -2.87 -2.77 -16.17
N GLY A 226 -2.60 -3.83 -15.39
CA GLY A 226 -3.64 -4.66 -14.78
C GLY A 226 -4.51 -3.94 -13.73
N ASN A 227 -4.05 -2.82 -13.16
CA ASN A 227 -4.83 -2.00 -12.22
C ASN A 227 -5.77 -1.01 -12.92
N LEU A 228 -5.72 -0.93 -14.26
CA LEU A 228 -6.62 -0.09 -15.06
C LEU A 228 -7.77 -0.90 -15.68
N ALA A 229 -7.77 -2.22 -15.50
CA ALA A 229 -8.84 -3.12 -15.89
C ALA A 229 -9.68 -3.53 -14.66
N PRO A 230 -10.95 -3.93 -14.84
CA PRO A 230 -11.74 -4.51 -13.77
C PRO A 230 -11.00 -5.68 -13.11
N LEU A 231 -11.14 -5.80 -11.79
CA LEU A 231 -10.58 -6.93 -11.04
C LEU A 231 -11.05 -8.26 -11.65
N HIS A 232 -10.10 -9.04 -12.14
CA HIS A 232 -10.36 -10.40 -12.59
C HIS A 232 -10.43 -11.36 -11.40
N HIS A 233 -11.48 -12.18 -11.34
CA HIS A 233 -11.54 -13.30 -10.41
C HIS A 233 -10.34 -14.23 -10.63
N ALA A 234 -9.77 -14.71 -9.52
CA ALA A 234 -8.45 -15.35 -9.44
C ALA A 234 -8.08 -16.21 -10.66
N SER A 235 -6.95 -15.87 -11.28
CA SER A 235 -6.33 -16.66 -12.35
C SER A 235 -5.62 -17.89 -11.77
N SER A 236 -5.43 -18.91 -12.61
CA SER A 236 -4.55 -20.06 -12.35
C SER A 236 -3.15 -19.62 -11.92
N ALA A 237 -2.49 -20.42 -11.08
CA ALA A 237 -1.11 -20.21 -10.66
C ALA A 237 -0.20 -19.90 -11.86
N ARG A 238 0.62 -18.85 -11.74
CA ARG A 238 1.52 -18.45 -12.82
C ARG A 238 2.69 -19.42 -12.92
N VAL A 239 3.23 -19.58 -14.12
CA VAL A 239 4.52 -20.27 -14.32
C VAL A 239 5.60 -19.49 -13.55
N ARG A 240 6.43 -20.20 -12.79
CA ARG A 240 7.55 -19.62 -12.03
C ARG A 240 8.61 -19.09 -13.00
N ILE A 241 9.04 -17.85 -12.78
CA ILE A 241 10.23 -17.28 -13.40
C ILE A 241 11.45 -17.88 -12.70
N ASP A 242 12.46 -18.26 -13.48
CA ASP A 242 13.66 -18.96 -13.01
C ASP A 242 13.31 -20.18 -12.13
N ALA A 243 12.46 -21.07 -12.64
CA ALA A 243 11.89 -22.18 -11.89
C ALA A 243 12.94 -23.12 -11.25
N ASP A 244 14.13 -23.20 -11.84
CA ASP A 244 15.25 -24.03 -11.36
C ASP A 244 16.09 -23.34 -10.26
N ASP A 245 15.79 -22.09 -9.90
CA ASP A 245 16.50 -21.39 -8.82
C ASP A 245 16.23 -22.07 -7.46
N PRO A 246 17.27 -22.47 -6.71
CA PRO A 246 17.12 -23.20 -5.45
C PRO A 246 16.39 -22.37 -4.36
N ALA A 247 16.37 -21.05 -4.45
CA ALA A 247 15.66 -20.18 -3.50
C ALA A 247 14.14 -20.42 -3.52
N TRP A 248 13.56 -20.99 -4.58
CA TRP A 248 12.15 -21.37 -4.61
C TRP A 248 11.75 -22.32 -3.48
N SER A 249 12.66 -23.19 -3.04
CA SER A 249 12.41 -24.05 -1.87
C SER A 249 12.13 -23.25 -0.58
N GLN A 250 12.82 -22.12 -0.41
CA GLN A 250 12.61 -21.21 0.72
C GLN A 250 11.33 -20.38 0.53
N VAL A 251 11.01 -19.97 -0.71
CA VAL A 251 9.74 -19.31 -1.04
C VAL A 251 8.55 -20.22 -0.72
N ASP A 252 8.64 -21.51 -1.06
CA ASP A 252 7.62 -22.52 -0.75
C ASP A 252 7.46 -22.71 0.76
N ALA A 253 8.57 -22.82 1.50
CA ALA A 253 8.54 -22.88 2.96
C ALA A 253 7.92 -21.62 3.59
N LEU A 254 8.19 -20.44 3.03
CA LEU A 254 7.58 -19.18 3.45
C LEU A 254 6.06 -19.17 3.20
N ALA A 255 5.62 -19.65 2.04
CA ALA A 255 4.19 -19.75 1.72
C ALA A 255 3.45 -20.67 2.72
N GLN A 256 4.01 -21.84 3.01
CA GLN A 256 3.45 -22.78 3.98
C GLN A 256 3.35 -22.17 5.40
N ARG A 257 4.34 -21.39 5.84
CA ARG A 257 4.30 -20.67 7.12
C ARG A 257 3.11 -19.73 7.26
N PHE A 258 2.58 -19.22 6.15
CA PHE A 258 1.41 -18.32 6.10
C PHE A 258 0.13 -19.03 5.64
N GLY A 259 0.11 -20.36 5.68
CA GLY A 259 -1.07 -21.19 5.39
C GLY A 259 -1.41 -21.29 3.91
N TYR A 260 -0.44 -21.05 3.02
CA TYR A 260 -0.57 -21.32 1.60
C TYR A 260 -0.03 -22.73 1.31
N ASN A 261 -0.94 -23.66 1.00
CA ASN A 261 -0.59 -25.02 0.58
C ASN A 261 -0.36 -25.06 -0.94
#